data_AF-A0A7S3VA93-F1
#
_entry.id   AF-A0A7S3VA93-F1
#
_cell.length_a   1.000
_cell.length_b   1.000
_cell.length_c   1.000
_cell.angle_alpha   90.00
_cell.angle_beta   90.00
_cell.angle_gamma   90.00
#
_symmetry.space_group_name_H-M   'P 1'
#
loop_
_entity.id
_entity.type
_entity.pdbx_description
1 polymer ?
#
loop_
_entity_poly.entity_id
_entity_poly.type
_entity_poly.pdbx_seq_one_letter_code
_entity_poly.pdbx_strand_id
1 'polypeptide(L)'
;MYDQLGLMWVTGGFCGIFGIRNAGLAISVGTWSSITVLISFAWGIFVFDEEVQSITGTLFGILMMCIGFIGMAYFTMSSSSSSLPSTCERECECAATNTESEQAIIPKGEEADSDGCGIIPTPLVLPETESEHSGSEASNDNDNDMTARLLDHDHGNGVDGHTGTRSTAGVDLEDPSSLETNTSSEYVSLDEAVNERRLWNQNQNQIQNNEHENDNEDESDNCENDLNVNNNDKFNLFGLQCDRKVIGIIGAAIDGVLGGSNLIPMKLAPTIDRGLDYVISFGIGAAIATLAGWALRLSIASCRQKSLNAGYASLPSMHLSKIIIPGALSGTLWSIGNIGQIMSVTLLGETIGMSIVQSQMIISGILGILWFGEIKGIKMIMGWVLSAIVTFIGIICLSGEHKS
;
A
#
# COMPACT_ATOMS: atom_id res chain seq x y z
N MET A 1 16.33 20.20 0.40
CA MET A 1 15.20 20.01 1.34
C MET A 1 14.22 18.97 0.83
N TYR A 2 13.91 18.96 -0.47
CA TYR A 2 12.95 18.02 -1.08
C TYR A 2 13.28 16.53 -0.90
N ASP A 3 14.55 16.14 -0.80
CA ASP A 3 14.94 14.72 -0.65
C ASP A 3 14.47 14.09 0.67
N GLN A 4 14.37 14.89 1.74
CA GLN A 4 13.94 14.39 3.06
C GLN A 4 12.47 13.96 3.07
N LEU A 5 11.66 14.59 2.22
CA LEU A 5 10.24 14.33 2.14
C LEU A 5 9.95 12.95 1.55
N GLY A 6 10.58 12.64 0.42
CA GLY A 6 10.45 11.33 -0.23
C GLY A 6 10.83 10.21 0.73
N LEU A 7 11.85 10.44 1.57
CA LEU A 7 12.27 9.48 2.59
C LEU A 7 11.22 9.28 3.68
N MET A 8 10.66 10.36 4.25
CA MET A 8 9.62 10.27 5.29
C MET A 8 8.39 9.52 4.75
N TRP A 9 7.98 9.85 3.54
CA TRP A 9 6.82 9.24 2.91
C TRP A 9 7.03 7.76 2.58
N VAL A 10 8.15 7.41 1.96
CA VAL A 10 8.45 6.01 1.63
C VAL A 10 8.57 5.18 2.91
N THR A 11 9.20 5.73 3.95
CA THR A 11 9.30 5.07 5.26
C THR A 11 7.91 4.87 5.88
N GLY A 12 7.06 5.90 5.86
CA GLY A 12 5.66 5.79 6.28
C GLY A 12 4.93 4.70 5.51
N GLY A 13 4.97 4.74 4.18
CA GLY A 13 4.31 3.75 3.32
C GLY A 13 4.77 2.31 3.59
N PHE A 14 6.06 2.09 3.89
CA PHE A 14 6.54 0.77 4.33
C PHE A 14 5.90 0.34 5.67
N CYS A 15 5.83 1.25 6.64
CA CYS A 15 5.16 1.02 7.92
C CYS A 15 3.65 0.79 7.77
N GLY A 16 2.99 1.50 6.86
CA GLY A 16 1.57 1.33 6.52
C GLY A 16 1.29 -0.03 5.88
N ILE A 17 2.05 -0.44 4.87
CA ILE A 17 1.95 -1.78 4.25
C ILE A 17 2.19 -2.87 5.29
N PHE A 18 3.19 -2.68 6.16
CA PHE A 18 3.45 -3.57 7.27
C PHE A 18 2.27 -3.62 8.25
N GLY A 19 1.63 -2.48 8.53
CA GLY A 19 0.39 -2.40 9.27
C GLY A 19 -0.71 -3.26 8.66
N ILE A 20 -1.01 -3.05 7.36
CA ILE A 20 -2.05 -3.77 6.63
C ILE A 20 -1.84 -5.28 6.70
N ARG A 21 -0.60 -5.75 6.50
CA ARG A 21 -0.26 -7.18 6.53
C ARG A 21 -0.42 -7.86 7.90
N ASN A 22 -0.47 -7.08 8.97
CA ASN A 22 -0.46 -7.59 10.34
C ASN A 22 -1.74 -7.29 11.12
N ALA A 23 -2.39 -6.16 10.85
CA ALA A 23 -3.63 -5.73 11.49
C ALA A 23 -4.86 -5.74 10.56
N GLY A 24 -4.67 -5.88 9.24
CA GLY A 24 -5.74 -5.81 8.24
C GLY A 24 -5.91 -4.40 7.66
N LEU A 25 -6.60 -4.32 6.52
CA LEU A 25 -6.73 -3.07 5.76
C LEU A 25 -7.56 -2.06 6.55
N ALA A 26 -8.76 -2.42 7.02
CA ALA A 26 -9.65 -1.49 7.70
C ALA A 26 -9.04 -0.93 9.00
N ILE A 27 -8.39 -1.76 9.82
CA ILE A 27 -7.76 -1.32 11.08
C ILE A 27 -6.60 -0.38 10.79
N SER A 28 -5.71 -0.77 9.88
CA SER A 28 -4.50 -0.01 9.60
C SER A 28 -4.87 1.34 8.97
N VAL A 29 -5.73 1.34 7.95
CA VAL A 29 -6.15 2.56 7.24
C VAL A 29 -6.80 3.55 8.19
N GLY A 30 -7.74 3.07 9.02
CA GLY A 30 -8.38 3.91 10.02
C GLY A 30 -7.35 4.50 10.99
N THR A 31 -6.42 3.68 11.48
CA THR A 31 -5.43 4.09 12.49
C THR A 31 -4.47 5.17 11.96
N TRP A 32 -3.80 4.93 10.83
CA TRP A 32 -2.85 5.92 10.31
C TRP A 32 -3.56 7.20 9.88
N SER A 33 -4.77 7.10 9.33
CA SER A 33 -5.56 8.25 8.89
C SER A 33 -5.94 9.14 10.08
N SER A 34 -6.37 8.52 11.18
CA SER A 34 -6.68 9.21 12.43
C SER A 34 -5.49 10.02 12.96
N ILE A 35 -4.34 9.36 13.03
CA ILE A 35 -3.11 9.95 13.56
C ILE A 35 -2.60 11.02 12.61
N THR A 36 -2.74 10.83 11.30
CA THR A 36 -2.41 11.84 10.29
C THR A 36 -3.20 13.12 10.53
N VAL A 37 -4.53 13.04 10.71
CA VAL A 37 -5.34 14.24 11.00
C VAL A 37 -4.87 14.94 12.28
N LEU A 38 -4.67 14.19 13.36
CA LEU A 38 -4.25 14.77 14.65
C LEU A 38 -2.89 15.47 14.56
N ILE A 39 -1.94 14.88 13.84
CA ILE A 39 -0.60 15.43 13.64
C ILE A 39 -0.65 16.65 12.71
N SER A 40 -1.34 16.57 11.57
CA SER A 40 -1.53 17.72 10.67
C SER A 40 -2.21 18.88 11.40
N PHE A 41 -3.20 18.60 12.24
CA PHE A 41 -3.88 19.60 13.06
C PHE A 41 -2.93 20.27 14.06
N ALA A 42 -2.09 19.48 14.74
CA ALA A 42 -1.08 20.01 15.65
C ALA A 42 -0.09 20.93 14.93
N TRP A 43 0.35 20.57 13.72
CA TRP A 43 1.19 21.45 12.90
C TRP A 43 0.47 22.72 12.46
N GLY A 44 -0.80 22.61 12.04
CA GLY A 44 -1.66 23.74 11.70
C GLY A 44 -1.73 24.80 12.80
N ILE A 45 -2.06 24.37 14.03
CA ILE A 45 -2.15 25.28 15.18
C ILE A 45 -0.77 25.78 15.64
N PHE A 46 0.14 24.86 15.97
CA PHE A 46 1.34 25.24 16.73
C PHE A 46 2.46 25.83 15.89
N VAL A 47 2.46 25.57 14.58
CA VAL A 47 3.58 25.97 13.71
C VAL A 47 3.15 26.92 12.61
N PHE A 48 1.95 26.76 12.08
CA PHE A 48 1.42 27.66 11.05
C PHE A 48 0.52 28.76 11.59
N ASP A 49 0.29 28.78 12.91
CA ASP A 49 -0.57 29.75 13.60
C ASP A 49 -1.93 29.90 12.89
N GLU A 50 -2.50 28.79 12.37
CA GLU A 50 -3.79 28.81 11.69
C GLU A 50 -4.89 29.24 12.69
N GLU A 51 -5.58 30.35 12.41
CA GLU A 51 -6.62 30.88 13.28
C GLU A 51 -7.83 29.94 13.35
N VAL A 52 -8.16 29.47 14.55
CA VAL A 52 -9.39 28.73 14.85
C VAL A 52 -10.49 29.67 15.36
N GLN A 53 -11.72 29.53 14.86
CA GLN A 53 -12.87 30.34 15.30
C GLN A 53 -13.18 30.11 16.78
N SER A 54 -13.30 28.84 17.16
CA SER A 54 -13.58 28.42 18.53
C SER A 54 -12.73 27.21 18.92
N ILE A 55 -11.86 27.40 19.90
CA ILE A 55 -11.09 26.30 20.52
C ILE A 55 -12.03 25.20 21.02
N THR A 56 -13.21 25.57 21.55
CA THR A 56 -14.20 24.61 22.03
C THR A 56 -14.79 23.77 20.90
N GLY A 57 -15.13 24.40 19.77
CA GLY A 57 -15.65 23.70 18.59
C GLY A 57 -14.62 22.75 18.00
N THR A 58 -13.38 23.21 17.91
CA THR A 58 -12.22 22.39 17.54
C THR A 58 -12.07 21.16 18.44
N LEU A 59 -11.99 21.36 19.76
CA LEU A 59 -11.82 20.24 20.71
C LEU A 59 -12.97 19.25 20.64
N PHE A 60 -14.20 19.74 20.45
CA PHE A 60 -15.36 18.89 20.26
C PHE A 60 -15.26 18.05 18.97
N GLY A 61 -14.86 18.67 17.86
CA GLY A 61 -14.64 17.98 16.58
C GLY A 61 -13.57 16.90 16.67
N ILE A 62 -12.42 17.20 17.30
CA ILE A 62 -11.35 16.22 17.56
C ILE A 62 -11.88 15.07 18.42
N LEU A 63 -12.59 15.36 19.50
CA LEU A 63 -13.12 14.34 20.40
C LEU A 63 -14.10 13.41 19.67
N MET A 64 -15.04 13.97 18.90
CA MET A 64 -15.96 13.17 18.08
C MET A 64 -15.21 12.29 17.09
N MET A 65 -14.21 12.83 16.42
CA MET A 65 -13.38 12.10 15.48
C MET A 65 -12.66 10.92 16.18
N CYS A 66 -12.02 11.15 17.33
CA CYS A 66 -11.39 10.10 18.13
C CYS A 66 -12.38 9.01 18.59
N ILE A 67 -13.59 9.39 19.03
CA ILE A 67 -14.64 8.43 19.43
C ILE A 67 -15.05 7.57 18.24
N GLY A 68 -15.30 8.19 17.08
CA GLY A 68 -15.63 7.47 15.85
C GLY A 68 -14.53 6.49 15.42
N PHE A 69 -13.27 6.88 15.57
CA PHE A 69 -12.13 6.01 15.30
C PHE A 69 -12.01 4.81 16.23
N ILE A 70 -12.11 5.06 17.53
CA ILE A 70 -12.10 4.00 18.53
C ILE A 70 -13.24 3.02 18.26
N GLY A 71 -14.43 3.53 17.91
CA GLY A 71 -15.56 2.70 17.51
C GLY A 71 -15.27 1.82 16.28
N MET A 72 -14.76 2.41 15.19
CA MET A 72 -14.40 1.66 13.97
C MET A 72 -13.33 0.60 14.24
N ALA A 73 -12.30 0.92 15.04
CA ALA A 73 -11.26 -0.05 15.42
C ALA A 73 -11.85 -1.19 16.26
N TYR A 74 -12.68 -0.87 17.25
CA TYR A 74 -13.31 -1.84 18.15
C TYR A 74 -14.19 -2.86 17.40
N PHE A 75 -15.04 -2.41 16.48
CA PHE A 75 -15.92 -3.31 15.72
C PHE A 75 -15.16 -4.17 14.70
N THR A 76 -14.05 -3.65 14.17
CA THR A 76 -13.17 -4.45 13.30
C THR A 76 -12.44 -5.54 14.09
N MET A 77 -11.93 -5.24 15.28
CA MET A 77 -11.24 -6.22 16.14
C MET A 77 -12.15 -7.35 16.62
N SER A 78 -13.39 -7.01 16.99
CA SER A 78 -14.33 -7.98 17.57
C SER A 78 -14.77 -9.06 16.57
N SER A 79 -14.60 -8.82 15.27
CA SER A 79 -14.97 -9.77 14.21
C SER A 79 -14.02 -10.97 14.11
N SER A 80 -12.77 -10.85 14.59
CA SER A 80 -11.79 -11.93 14.49
C SER A 80 -12.03 -13.08 15.48
N SER A 81 -12.69 -12.83 16.61
CA SER A 81 -12.86 -13.81 17.70
C SER A 81 -14.04 -14.76 17.50
N SER A 82 -14.97 -14.44 16.60
CA SER A 82 -16.24 -15.17 16.43
C SER A 82 -16.24 -16.24 15.34
N SER A 83 -15.11 -16.47 14.65
CA SER A 83 -15.06 -17.36 13.48
C SER A 83 -14.47 -18.75 13.74
N LEU A 84 -14.31 -19.18 14.99
CA LEU A 84 -14.09 -20.61 15.27
C LEU A 84 -15.46 -21.26 15.48
N PRO A 85 -16.03 -21.92 14.45
CA PRO A 85 -17.13 -22.84 14.69
C PRO A 85 -16.58 -23.93 15.61
N SER A 86 -17.18 -24.08 16.79
CA SER A 86 -17.02 -25.27 17.62
C SER A 86 -17.64 -26.45 16.88
N THR A 87 -16.93 -27.02 15.91
CA THR A 87 -17.31 -28.27 15.22
C THR A 87 -16.90 -29.52 16.00
N CYS A 88 -16.27 -29.38 17.18
CA CYS A 88 -15.87 -30.50 18.04
C CYS A 88 -17.04 -31.04 18.91
N GLU A 89 -18.22 -31.28 18.31
CA GLU A 89 -19.33 -31.92 19.05
C GLU A 89 -20.17 -32.90 18.21
N ARG A 90 -19.66 -33.39 17.06
CA ARG A 90 -20.40 -34.39 16.23
C ARG A 90 -19.63 -35.63 15.75
N GLU A 91 -18.47 -35.94 16.31
CA GLU A 91 -17.73 -37.18 15.97
C GLU A 91 -17.38 -38.07 17.17
N CYS A 92 -18.24 -38.14 18.19
CA CYS A 92 -18.11 -39.15 19.28
C CYS A 92 -19.37 -39.98 19.51
N GLU A 93 -20.13 -40.28 18.45
CA GLU A 93 -21.26 -41.21 18.53
C GLU A 93 -21.35 -42.08 17.27
N CYS A 94 -20.30 -42.88 16.99
CA CYS A 94 -20.34 -43.99 16.02
C CYS A 94 -19.08 -44.89 16.11
N ALA A 95 -18.69 -45.34 17.31
CA ALA A 95 -17.64 -46.36 17.45
C ALA A 95 -17.97 -47.34 18.59
N ALA A 96 -19.18 -47.90 18.54
CA ALA A 96 -19.52 -49.08 19.32
C ALA A 96 -20.50 -49.92 18.51
N THR A 97 -19.99 -50.78 17.63
CA THR A 97 -20.50 -52.15 17.41
C THR A 97 -19.68 -52.90 16.36
N ASN A 98 -19.14 -54.03 16.82
CA ASN A 98 -18.94 -55.31 16.11
C ASN A 98 -17.51 -55.69 15.73
N THR A 99 -16.85 -56.24 16.75
CA THR A 99 -16.12 -57.52 16.73
C THR A 99 -16.81 -58.59 15.87
N GLU A 100 -16.05 -59.25 14.99
CA GLU A 100 -16.06 -60.69 14.60
C GLU A 100 -15.39 -60.81 13.22
N SER A 101 -14.08 -61.09 13.17
CA SER A 101 -13.50 -62.42 12.92
C SER A 101 -13.58 -62.88 11.46
N GLU A 102 -12.49 -62.72 10.69
CA GLU A 102 -12.13 -63.73 9.68
C GLU A 102 -10.61 -63.78 9.47
N GLN A 103 -10.08 -65.01 9.48
CA GLN A 103 -8.67 -65.38 9.45
C GLN A 103 -8.17 -65.67 8.03
N ALA A 104 -6.85 -65.53 7.86
CA ALA A 104 -5.98 -66.19 6.88
C ALA A 104 -6.18 -65.78 5.40
N ILE A 105 -5.14 -65.50 4.60
CA ILE A 105 -4.10 -66.42 4.14
C ILE A 105 -2.92 -65.59 3.59
N ILE A 106 -1.69 -65.94 3.96
CA ILE A 106 -0.43 -65.45 3.36
C ILE A 106 0.11 -66.53 2.41
N PRO A 107 0.53 -66.19 1.18
CA PRO A 107 1.57 -66.95 0.50
C PRO A 107 2.88 -66.14 0.38
N LYS A 108 3.96 -66.84 0.70
CA LYS A 108 5.36 -66.50 0.45
C LYS A 108 5.72 -66.71 -1.03
N GLY A 109 6.69 -65.94 -1.50
CA GLY A 109 7.51 -66.16 -2.71
C GLY A 109 8.11 -64.81 -3.12
N GLU A 110 9.35 -64.65 -3.57
CA GLU A 110 10.43 -65.57 -3.90
C GLU A 110 11.66 -64.68 -4.17
N GLU A 111 12.86 -65.18 -3.88
CA GLU A 111 14.15 -64.53 -4.14
C GLU A 111 14.43 -64.41 -5.65
N ALA A 112 15.13 -63.36 -6.08
CA ALA A 112 16.03 -63.42 -7.23
C ALA A 112 17.06 -62.27 -7.22
N ASP A 113 18.32 -62.68 -7.17
CA ASP A 113 19.54 -61.94 -7.53
C ASP A 113 19.49 -61.29 -8.92
N SER A 114 20.26 -60.21 -9.13
CA SER A 114 21.42 -60.25 -10.04
C SER A 114 22.08 -58.89 -10.30
N ASP A 115 23.41 -58.97 -10.31
CA ASP A 115 24.39 -57.97 -10.71
C ASP A 115 24.20 -57.44 -12.14
N GLY A 116 24.67 -56.21 -12.39
CA GLY A 116 24.69 -55.64 -13.74
C GLY A 116 25.49 -54.35 -13.88
N CYS A 117 26.80 -54.50 -14.04
CA CYS A 117 27.79 -53.48 -14.31
C CYS A 117 27.66 -52.85 -15.73
N GLY A 118 27.90 -51.54 -15.86
CA GLY A 118 28.76 -51.00 -16.93
C GLY A 118 28.21 -50.00 -17.98
N ILE A 119 29.04 -48.96 -18.20
CA ILE A 119 29.35 -48.27 -19.48
C ILE A 119 28.61 -46.94 -19.83
N ILE A 120 29.25 -45.80 -19.47
CA ILE A 120 29.74 -44.64 -20.29
C ILE A 120 29.07 -44.44 -21.68
N PRO A 121 28.63 -43.22 -22.10
CA PRO A 121 29.58 -42.22 -22.61
C PRO A 121 29.26 -40.70 -22.49
N THR A 122 30.33 -39.91 -22.27
CA THR A 122 30.53 -38.53 -22.80
C THR A 122 30.49 -38.59 -24.34
N PRO A 123 30.12 -37.55 -25.13
CA PRO A 123 30.71 -36.19 -25.14
C PRO A 123 29.65 -35.09 -25.39
N LEU A 124 29.92 -33.78 -25.28
CA LEU A 124 30.37 -32.99 -26.43
C LEU A 124 30.76 -31.56 -25.99
N VAL A 125 31.95 -31.18 -26.40
CA VAL A 125 32.48 -29.81 -26.49
C VAL A 125 32.21 -29.28 -27.90
N LEU A 126 32.06 -27.95 -28.03
CA LEU A 126 32.41 -27.05 -29.15
C LEU A 126 31.31 -25.97 -29.36
N PRO A 127 31.59 -24.82 -30.01
CA PRO A 127 32.72 -23.92 -29.81
C PRO A 127 32.29 -22.44 -29.69
N GLU A 128 33.23 -21.59 -29.31
CA GLU A 128 33.21 -20.15 -29.54
C GLU A 128 33.16 -19.83 -31.04
N THR A 129 32.38 -18.82 -31.41
CA THR A 129 32.64 -18.01 -32.61
C THR A 129 32.35 -16.56 -32.31
N GLU A 130 33.43 -15.79 -32.28
CA GLU A 130 33.48 -14.35 -32.53
C GLU A 130 32.88 -14.04 -33.91
N SER A 131 32.20 -12.89 -34.03
CA SER A 131 32.39 -12.06 -35.22
C SER A 131 32.02 -10.60 -34.93
N GLU A 132 32.96 -9.76 -35.32
CA GLU A 132 32.98 -8.32 -35.29
C GLU A 132 31.93 -7.73 -36.26
N HIS A 133 31.32 -6.60 -35.88
CA HIS A 133 31.26 -5.51 -36.85
C HIS A 133 31.26 -4.12 -36.23
N SER A 134 32.18 -3.36 -36.79
CA SER A 134 32.57 -1.98 -36.61
C SER A 134 31.47 -0.96 -36.94
N GLY A 135 31.51 0.18 -36.27
CA GLY A 135 30.79 1.40 -36.66
C GLY A 135 31.31 2.61 -35.89
N SER A 136 32.50 3.06 -36.28
CA SER A 136 33.10 4.34 -35.89
C SER A 136 32.28 5.50 -36.45
N GLU A 137 32.03 6.54 -35.64
CA GLU A 137 32.15 7.92 -36.10
C GLU A 137 32.42 8.87 -34.94
N ALA A 138 33.54 9.57 -35.07
CA ALA A 138 33.97 10.67 -34.22
C ALA A 138 33.70 11.98 -34.96
N SER A 139 33.24 13.01 -34.24
CA SER A 139 33.59 14.42 -34.47
C SER A 139 32.90 15.24 -33.37
N ASN A 140 33.64 15.91 -32.49
CA ASN A 140 34.40 17.15 -32.63
C ASN A 140 33.56 18.43 -32.44
N ASP A 141 34.13 19.30 -31.60
CA ASP A 141 34.11 20.76 -31.63
C ASP A 141 33.03 21.55 -30.87
N ASN A 142 33.53 22.12 -29.78
CA ASN A 142 33.68 23.57 -29.52
C ASN A 142 32.54 24.39 -28.89
N ASP A 143 32.94 24.98 -27.76
CA ASP A 143 32.93 26.42 -27.43
C ASP A 143 31.64 27.24 -27.57
N ASN A 144 31.22 27.80 -26.44
CA ASN A 144 31.16 29.25 -26.15
C ASN A 144 30.24 29.43 -24.92
N ASP A 145 30.77 29.80 -23.75
CA ASP A 145 30.95 31.19 -23.32
C ASP A 145 29.76 32.11 -23.66
N MET A 146 28.97 32.47 -22.64
CA MET A 146 28.44 33.83 -22.58
C MET A 146 28.23 34.27 -21.14
N THR A 147 29.24 34.99 -20.68
CA THR A 147 29.25 35.84 -19.50
C THR A 147 28.43 37.12 -19.74
N ALA A 148 27.70 37.53 -18.70
CA ALA A 148 27.16 38.86 -18.33
C ALA A 148 27.24 40.06 -19.31
N ARG A 149 26.13 40.83 -19.36
CA ARG A 149 26.04 42.32 -19.40
C ARG A 149 24.57 42.72 -19.22
N LEU A 150 24.20 43.43 -18.15
CA LEU A 150 24.25 44.90 -17.94
C LEU A 150 23.49 45.72 -18.99
N LEU A 151 22.45 46.43 -18.51
CA LEU A 151 22.09 47.85 -18.70
C LEU A 151 20.57 47.99 -18.49
N ASP A 152 20.13 48.61 -17.40
CA ASP A 152 19.79 50.04 -17.34
C ASP A 152 18.97 50.53 -18.54
N HIS A 153 17.67 50.77 -18.33
CA HIS A 153 17.10 52.04 -18.78
C HIS A 153 15.85 52.45 -17.99
N ASP A 154 15.91 53.75 -17.70
CA ASP A 154 15.10 54.62 -16.89
C ASP A 154 13.89 55.22 -17.65
N HIS A 155 12.97 55.82 -16.91
CA HIS A 155 11.87 56.75 -17.30
C HIS A 155 10.73 56.16 -18.15
N GLY A 156 9.45 56.51 -17.97
CA GLY A 156 8.80 57.58 -17.22
C GLY A 156 7.46 57.90 -17.91
N ASN A 157 6.49 58.41 -17.12
CA ASN A 157 5.31 59.18 -17.51
C ASN A 157 4.31 58.64 -18.57
N GLY A 158 3.10 58.34 -18.08
CA GLY A 158 1.96 59.25 -18.25
C GLY A 158 1.06 59.10 -19.49
N VAL A 159 -0.18 59.54 -19.29
CA VAL A 159 -1.23 59.92 -20.26
C VAL A 159 -2.32 58.87 -20.56
N ASP A 160 -3.45 59.10 -19.90
CA ASP A 160 -4.84 59.20 -20.38
C ASP A 160 -5.33 58.36 -21.57
N GLY A 161 -6.38 57.58 -21.28
CA GLY A 161 -7.68 57.68 -21.96
C GLY A 161 -7.79 57.18 -23.41
N HIS A 162 -8.52 56.07 -23.60
CA HIS A 162 -9.62 56.06 -24.59
C HIS A 162 -10.56 54.86 -24.42
N THR A 163 -11.84 55.21 -24.34
CA THR A 163 -13.02 54.40 -24.67
C THR A 163 -12.91 53.81 -26.07
N GLY A 164 -13.14 52.49 -26.21
CA GLY A 164 -13.23 51.82 -27.50
C GLY A 164 -14.04 50.54 -27.41
N THR A 165 -15.34 50.65 -27.68
CA THR A 165 -16.26 49.54 -28.00
C THR A 165 -15.71 48.71 -29.15
N ARG A 166 -15.49 47.40 -28.96
CA ARG A 166 -15.12 46.48 -30.04
C ARG A 166 -16.19 45.42 -30.27
N SER A 167 -16.73 45.51 -31.46
CA SER A 167 -17.65 44.62 -32.16
C SER A 167 -17.21 43.16 -32.11
N THR A 168 -18.14 42.28 -31.74
CA THR A 168 -18.05 40.82 -31.88
C THR A 168 -18.21 40.45 -33.35
N ALA A 169 -17.13 39.95 -33.95
CA ALA A 169 -17.17 39.27 -35.26
C ALA A 169 -17.47 37.78 -35.03
N GLY A 170 -18.39 37.26 -35.85
CA GLY A 170 -18.81 35.87 -35.84
C GLY A 170 -17.68 34.92 -36.19
N VAL A 171 -17.70 33.76 -35.55
CA VAL A 171 -16.91 32.59 -35.90
C VAL A 171 -17.91 31.54 -36.36
N ASP A 172 -17.70 31.09 -37.60
CA ASP A 172 -18.49 30.09 -38.29
C ASP A 172 -18.45 28.75 -37.54
N LEU A 173 -19.64 28.16 -37.39
CA LEU A 173 -19.87 26.80 -36.91
C LEU A 173 -19.57 25.83 -38.05
N GLU A 174 -18.43 25.15 -38.00
CA GLU A 174 -18.19 23.95 -38.80
C GLU A 174 -18.79 22.70 -38.12
N ASP A 175 -19.43 21.92 -38.97
CA ASP A 175 -20.26 20.75 -38.74
C ASP A 175 -19.40 19.48 -38.53
N PRO A 176 -19.46 18.78 -37.39
CA PRO A 176 -18.77 17.51 -37.22
C PRO A 176 -19.76 16.34 -37.38
N SER A 177 -19.99 15.94 -38.63
CA SER A 177 -20.50 14.61 -38.93
C SER A 177 -19.38 13.75 -39.53
N SER A 178 -19.32 12.49 -39.08
CA SER A 178 -18.37 11.43 -39.47
C SER A 178 -17.01 11.38 -38.76
N LEU A 179 -16.97 10.70 -37.61
CA LEU A 179 -15.81 9.87 -37.24
C LEU A 179 -16.31 8.66 -36.43
N GLU A 180 -16.73 7.61 -37.15
CA GLU A 180 -16.93 6.28 -36.55
C GLU A 180 -15.56 5.65 -36.28
N THR A 181 -15.05 5.80 -35.07
CA THR A 181 -13.92 4.99 -34.59
C THR A 181 -14.45 3.75 -33.90
N ASN A 182 -14.22 2.60 -34.55
CA ASN A 182 -14.35 1.26 -33.97
C ASN A 182 -13.40 1.13 -32.77
N THR A 183 -13.87 1.43 -31.56
CA THR A 183 -13.26 1.00 -30.31
C THR A 183 -14.08 -0.16 -29.74
N SER A 184 -13.80 -1.36 -30.23
CA SER A 184 -14.17 -2.60 -29.54
C SER A 184 -13.30 -2.71 -28.29
N SER A 185 -13.77 -2.06 -27.23
CA SER A 185 -13.18 -2.11 -25.90
C SER A 185 -13.25 -3.54 -25.37
N GLU A 186 -12.08 -4.05 -25.01
CA GLU A 186 -11.81 -5.26 -24.26
C GLU A 186 -12.44 -5.13 -22.86
N TYR A 187 -13.74 -5.44 -22.76
CA TYR A 187 -14.40 -5.64 -21.47
C TYR A 187 -13.92 -6.99 -20.93
N VAL A 188 -12.88 -6.96 -20.10
CA VAL A 188 -12.59 -8.06 -19.17
C VAL A 188 -13.86 -8.24 -18.33
N SER A 189 -14.53 -9.38 -18.51
CA SER A 189 -15.80 -9.63 -17.84
C SER A 189 -15.58 -9.65 -16.33
N LEU A 190 -16.52 -9.07 -15.58
CA LEU A 190 -16.48 -9.10 -14.10
C LEU A 190 -16.33 -10.53 -13.57
N ASP A 191 -16.87 -11.51 -14.31
CA ASP A 191 -16.79 -12.93 -13.99
C ASP A 191 -15.35 -13.48 -14.09
N GLU A 192 -14.54 -12.99 -15.02
CA GLU A 192 -13.14 -13.38 -15.17
C GLU A 192 -12.30 -12.88 -13.99
N ALA A 193 -12.49 -11.62 -13.57
CA ALA A 193 -11.85 -11.06 -12.39
C ALA A 193 -12.27 -11.78 -11.08
N VAL A 194 -13.52 -12.23 -10.99
CA VAL A 194 -14.02 -13.04 -9.86
C VAL A 194 -13.41 -14.44 -9.87
N ASN A 195 -13.19 -15.03 -11.05
CA ASN A 195 -12.63 -16.37 -11.17
C ASN A 195 -11.11 -16.39 -10.90
N GLU A 196 -10.37 -15.41 -11.39
CA GLU A 196 -8.95 -15.22 -11.04
C GLU A 196 -8.76 -15.05 -9.53
N ARG A 197 -9.70 -14.38 -8.84
CA ARG A 197 -9.68 -14.26 -7.38
C ARG A 197 -9.91 -15.58 -6.66
N ARG A 198 -10.82 -16.43 -7.13
CA ARG A 198 -11.04 -17.77 -6.55
C ARG A 198 -9.77 -18.61 -6.66
N LEU A 199 -9.10 -18.55 -7.82
CA LEU A 199 -7.84 -19.26 -8.06
C LEU A 199 -6.71 -18.73 -7.16
N TRP A 200 -6.60 -17.42 -6.99
CA TRP A 200 -5.60 -16.82 -6.10
C TRP A 200 -5.79 -17.26 -4.64
N ASN A 201 -7.03 -17.23 -4.14
CA ASN A 201 -7.36 -17.68 -2.78
C ASN A 201 -7.11 -19.18 -2.60
N GLN A 202 -7.43 -20.01 -3.59
CA GLN A 202 -7.14 -21.44 -3.55
C GLN A 202 -5.63 -21.73 -3.52
N ASN A 203 -4.84 -20.99 -4.31
CA ASN A 203 -3.40 -21.15 -4.36
C ASN A 203 -2.72 -20.73 -3.04
N GLN A 204 -3.21 -19.66 -2.39
CA GLN A 204 -2.72 -19.26 -1.07
C GLN A 204 -3.02 -20.32 0.01
N ASN A 205 -4.22 -20.92 -0.01
CA ASN A 205 -4.56 -22.02 0.91
C ASN A 205 -3.70 -23.26 0.64
N GLN A 206 -3.38 -23.57 -0.62
CA GLN A 206 -2.47 -24.68 -0.95
C GLN A 206 -1.04 -24.44 -0.49
N ILE A 207 -0.51 -23.21 -0.61
CA ILE A 207 0.83 -22.88 -0.09
C ILE A 207 0.87 -23.04 1.43
N GLN A 208 -0.16 -22.58 2.15
CA GLN A 208 -0.24 -22.77 3.61
C GLN A 208 -0.36 -24.23 4.02
N ASN A 209 -1.12 -25.05 3.27
CA ASN A 209 -1.25 -26.47 3.56
C ASN A 209 0.04 -27.25 3.25
N ASN A 210 0.75 -26.91 2.17
CA ASN A 210 2.02 -27.55 1.82
C ASN A 210 3.17 -27.17 2.76
N GLU A 211 3.13 -25.97 3.35
CA GLU A 211 4.04 -25.60 4.44
C GLU A 211 3.71 -26.38 5.73
N HIS A 212 2.45 -26.80 5.93
CA HIS A 212 2.04 -27.59 7.10
C HIS A 212 2.22 -29.11 6.94
N GLU A 213 2.19 -29.65 5.71
CA GLU A 213 2.43 -31.09 5.46
C GLU A 213 3.90 -31.48 5.56
N ASN A 214 4.84 -30.54 5.37
CA ASN A 214 6.28 -30.83 5.52
C ASN A 214 6.77 -30.92 6.97
N ASP A 215 5.91 -30.62 7.96
CA ASP A 215 6.26 -30.65 9.39
C ASP A 215 5.59 -31.80 10.16
N ASN A 216 4.83 -32.69 9.50
CA ASN A 216 3.98 -33.71 10.16
C ASN A 216 4.34 -35.17 9.80
N GLU A 217 5.63 -35.51 9.80
CA GLU A 217 6.07 -36.90 9.94
C GLU A 217 6.79 -37.05 11.29
N ASP A 218 6.01 -37.19 12.38
CA ASP A 218 6.35 -37.87 13.65
C ASP A 218 5.58 -37.24 14.84
N GLU A 219 4.27 -37.51 15.01
CA GLU A 219 3.67 -37.50 16.35
C GLU A 219 2.28 -38.15 16.37
N SER A 220 2.24 -39.43 16.75
CA SER A 220 1.03 -40.11 17.20
C SER A 220 0.88 -39.94 18.71
N ASP A 221 -0.36 -39.61 19.12
CA ASP A 221 -0.94 -39.70 20.47
C ASP A 221 -0.62 -38.59 21.49
N ASN A 222 -1.41 -37.50 21.45
CA ASN A 222 -1.80 -36.74 22.65
C ASN A 222 -3.05 -35.85 22.41
N CYS A 223 -4.24 -36.45 22.52
CA CYS A 223 -5.51 -35.73 22.59
C CYS A 223 -5.78 -35.20 24.01
N GLU A 224 -4.98 -34.25 24.51
CA GLU A 224 -5.32 -33.52 25.74
C GLU A 224 -4.58 -32.16 25.88
N ASN A 225 -4.50 -31.36 24.82
CA ASN A 225 -3.88 -30.02 24.86
C ASN A 225 -4.53 -28.94 23.96
N ASP A 226 -5.83 -29.02 23.68
CA ASP A 226 -6.53 -28.05 22.82
C ASP A 226 -6.79 -26.65 23.45
N LEU A 227 -6.14 -26.33 24.57
CA LEU A 227 -6.04 -24.96 25.09
C LEU A 227 -4.75 -24.25 24.68
N ASN A 228 -3.89 -24.91 23.90
CA ASN A 228 -2.67 -24.30 23.35
C ASN A 228 -2.98 -23.48 22.09
N VAL A 229 -3.94 -22.55 22.20
CA VAL A 229 -4.27 -21.58 21.16
C VAL A 229 -3.00 -20.77 20.82
N ASN A 230 -2.38 -21.13 19.70
CA ASN A 230 -1.43 -20.36 18.89
C ASN A 230 -0.45 -19.44 19.65
N ASN A 231 0.58 -20.03 20.26
CA ASN A 231 1.79 -19.27 20.59
C ASN A 231 2.58 -18.79 19.34
N ASN A 232 2.18 -19.19 18.13
CA ASN A 232 2.82 -18.81 16.87
C ASN A 232 2.49 -17.37 16.39
N ASP A 233 1.54 -16.68 17.02
CA ASP A 233 1.20 -15.29 16.68
C ASP A 233 2.01 -14.22 17.46
N LYS A 234 2.90 -14.65 18.36
CA LYS A 234 3.73 -13.77 19.18
C LYS A 234 5.05 -13.48 18.48
N PHE A 235 5.27 -12.22 18.13
CA PHE A 235 6.52 -11.77 17.54
C PHE A 235 7.42 -11.20 18.64
N ASN A 236 8.67 -11.67 18.71
CA ASN A 236 9.67 -11.16 19.65
C ASN A 236 10.33 -9.90 19.09
N LEU A 237 9.84 -8.72 19.50
CA LEU A 237 10.45 -7.44 19.15
C LEU A 237 11.20 -6.90 20.38
N PHE A 238 12.52 -6.79 20.29
CA PHE A 238 13.38 -6.35 21.41
C PHE A 238 13.21 -7.13 22.72
N GLY A 239 12.86 -8.42 22.64
CA GLY A 239 12.60 -9.27 23.82
C GLY A 239 11.22 -9.11 24.45
N LEU A 240 10.36 -8.25 23.89
CA LEU A 240 8.95 -8.18 24.23
C LEU A 240 8.16 -9.09 23.26
N GLN A 241 7.38 -10.01 23.82
CA GLN A 241 6.40 -10.78 23.05
C GLN A 241 5.19 -9.90 22.79
N CYS A 242 5.05 -9.41 21.56
CA CYS A 242 3.93 -8.60 21.14
C CYS A 242 3.06 -9.36 20.13
N ASP A 243 1.75 -9.20 20.23
CA ASP A 243 0.82 -9.74 19.25
C ASP A 243 1.07 -9.09 17.89
N ARG A 244 1.02 -9.90 16.83
CA ARG A 244 1.17 -9.44 15.44
C ARG A 244 0.28 -8.24 15.11
N LYS A 245 -0.97 -8.25 15.61
CA LYS A 245 -1.92 -7.13 15.43
C LYS A 245 -1.44 -5.83 16.07
N VAL A 246 -0.90 -5.90 17.29
CA VAL A 246 -0.38 -4.72 18.01
C VAL A 246 0.78 -4.11 17.24
N ILE A 247 1.68 -4.95 16.72
CA ILE A 247 2.79 -4.50 15.88
C ILE A 247 2.28 -3.84 14.58
N GLY A 248 1.22 -4.39 13.98
CA GLY A 248 0.56 -3.76 12.83
C GLY A 248 -0.02 -2.38 13.15
N ILE A 249 -0.68 -2.23 14.29
CA ILE A 249 -1.22 -0.94 14.78
C ILE A 249 -0.09 0.06 15.02
N ILE A 250 1.05 -0.36 15.60
CA ILE A 250 2.23 0.49 15.76
C ILE A 250 2.78 0.93 14.40
N GLY A 251 2.85 0.02 13.42
CA GLY A 251 3.26 0.36 12.05
C GLY A 251 2.35 1.42 11.42
N ALA A 252 1.03 1.24 11.51
CA ALA A 252 0.06 2.22 11.05
C ALA A 252 0.19 3.55 11.81
N ALA A 253 0.47 3.53 13.10
CA ALA A 253 0.67 4.75 13.88
C ALA A 253 1.91 5.54 13.43
N ILE A 254 3.03 4.85 13.17
CA ILE A 254 4.25 5.47 12.63
C ILE A 254 3.98 6.08 11.27
N ASP A 255 3.28 5.36 10.39
CA ASP A 255 2.85 5.87 9.09
C ASP A 255 1.98 7.13 9.25
N GLY A 256 1.04 7.14 10.18
CA GLY A 256 0.21 8.31 10.45
C GLY A 256 0.99 9.53 10.94
N VAL A 257 2.02 9.34 11.77
CA VAL A 257 2.88 10.44 12.23
C VAL A 257 3.71 11.02 11.09
N LEU A 258 4.33 10.15 10.29
CA LEU A 258 5.13 10.55 9.13
C LEU A 258 4.25 11.19 8.06
N GLY A 259 3.06 10.62 7.82
CA GLY A 259 2.04 11.10 6.90
C GLY A 259 1.49 12.46 7.29
N GLY A 260 1.17 12.71 8.56
CA GLY A 260 0.72 14.05 9.03
C GLY A 260 1.81 15.11 9.02
N SER A 261 3.07 14.70 8.92
CA SER A 261 4.22 15.62 8.90
C SER A 261 4.77 15.86 7.49
N ASN A 262 4.24 15.17 6.47
CA ASN A 262 4.79 15.22 5.12
C ASN A 262 4.54 16.56 4.39
N LEU A 263 3.56 17.37 4.81
CA LEU A 263 3.29 18.66 4.15
C LEU A 263 4.01 19.84 4.80
N ILE A 264 4.69 19.63 5.93
CA ILE A 264 5.45 20.69 6.61
C ILE A 264 6.52 21.28 5.69
N PRO A 265 7.35 20.48 4.98
CA PRO A 265 8.37 21.04 4.09
C PRO A 265 7.77 21.90 2.97
N MET A 266 6.56 21.58 2.49
CA MET A 266 5.85 22.36 1.47
C MET A 266 5.55 23.79 1.94
N LYS A 267 5.07 23.93 3.18
CA LYS A 267 4.73 25.23 3.76
C LYS A 267 5.97 26.06 4.07
N LEU A 268 7.09 25.40 4.39
CA LEU A 268 8.38 26.06 4.63
C LEU A 268 9.10 26.46 3.33
N ALA A 269 8.77 25.83 2.19
CA ALA A 269 9.36 26.17 0.91
C ALA A 269 8.96 27.60 0.44
N PRO A 270 9.82 28.28 -0.34
CA PRO A 270 9.48 29.55 -1.00
C PRO A 270 8.21 29.43 -1.85
N THR A 271 7.43 30.51 -1.98
CA THR A 271 6.13 30.49 -2.69
C THR A 271 6.20 30.06 -4.15
N ILE A 272 7.34 30.27 -4.80
CA ILE A 272 7.59 29.85 -6.19
C ILE A 272 7.67 28.33 -6.33
N ASP A 273 8.03 27.60 -5.27
CA ASP A 273 8.23 26.15 -5.29
C ASP A 273 7.07 25.37 -4.62
N ARG A 274 5.92 26.03 -4.41
CA ARG A 274 4.71 25.42 -3.80
C ARG A 274 3.75 24.92 -4.86
N GLY A 275 2.88 23.98 -4.48
CA GLY A 275 1.79 23.51 -5.32
C GLY A 275 2.18 22.33 -6.22
N LEU A 276 1.94 22.42 -7.53
CA LEU A 276 2.10 21.26 -8.42
C LEU A 276 3.57 20.85 -8.61
N ASP A 277 4.50 21.80 -8.63
CA ASP A 277 5.95 21.51 -8.76
C ASP A 277 6.46 20.70 -7.56
N TYR A 278 5.84 20.89 -6.40
CA TYR A 278 6.10 20.08 -5.20
C TYR A 278 5.78 18.60 -5.43
N VAL A 279 4.72 18.27 -6.18
CA VAL A 279 4.32 16.89 -6.50
C VAL A 279 5.42 16.17 -7.29
N ILE A 280 5.99 16.86 -8.29
CA ILE A 280 7.02 16.29 -9.15
C ILE A 280 8.29 16.01 -8.33
N SER A 281 8.73 16.99 -7.54
CA SER A 281 9.89 16.84 -6.66
C SER A 281 9.68 15.73 -5.63
N PHE A 282 8.48 15.65 -5.04
CA PHE A 282 8.07 14.59 -4.14
C PHE A 282 8.16 13.20 -4.79
N GLY A 283 7.65 13.05 -6.03
CA GLY A 283 7.73 11.81 -6.78
C GLY A 283 9.17 11.36 -7.05
N ILE A 284 10.06 12.29 -7.42
CA ILE A 284 11.49 12.01 -7.61
C ILE A 284 12.13 11.57 -6.30
N GLY A 285 11.89 12.30 -5.21
CA GLY A 285 12.40 11.94 -3.88
C GLY A 285 11.93 10.56 -3.42
N ALA A 286 10.66 10.21 -3.67
CA ALA A 286 10.11 8.89 -3.36
C ALA A 286 10.75 7.79 -4.20
N ALA A 287 11.01 8.04 -5.49
CA ALA A 287 11.73 7.10 -6.35
C ALA A 287 13.16 6.85 -5.85
N ILE A 288 13.89 7.91 -5.50
CA ILE A 288 15.25 7.81 -4.94
C ILE A 288 15.25 7.04 -3.62
N ALA A 289 14.35 7.39 -2.69
CA ALA A 289 14.24 6.70 -1.40
C ALA A 289 13.90 5.20 -1.57
N THR A 290 13.05 4.86 -2.54
CA THR A 290 12.71 3.47 -2.86
C THR A 290 13.91 2.71 -3.43
N LEU A 291 14.65 3.31 -4.36
CA LEU A 291 15.88 2.73 -4.92
C LEU A 291 16.96 2.55 -3.83
N ALA A 292 17.11 3.53 -2.94
CA ALA A 292 18.02 3.45 -1.80
C ALA A 292 17.63 2.32 -0.84
N GLY A 293 16.33 2.15 -0.55
CA GLY A 293 15.83 1.03 0.26
C GLY A 293 16.12 -0.33 -0.37
N TRP A 294 15.96 -0.44 -1.70
CA TRP A 294 16.35 -1.63 -2.46
C TRP A 294 17.85 -1.90 -2.42
N ALA A 295 18.68 -0.88 -2.63
CA ALA A 295 20.13 -0.98 -2.57
C ALA A 295 20.62 -1.37 -1.16
N LEU A 296 20.01 -0.81 -0.12
CA LEU A 296 20.29 -1.18 1.28
C LEU A 296 19.92 -2.64 1.55
N ARG A 297 18.73 -3.07 1.10
CA ARG A 297 18.30 -4.46 1.25
C ARG A 297 19.24 -5.43 0.54
N LEU A 298 19.62 -5.13 -0.70
CA LEU A 298 20.60 -5.91 -1.46
C LEU A 298 21.94 -5.94 -0.71
N SER A 299 22.41 -4.80 -0.21
CA SER A 299 23.67 -4.70 0.54
C SER A 299 23.65 -5.58 1.80
N ILE A 300 22.57 -5.54 2.59
CA ILE A 300 22.41 -6.37 3.78
C ILE A 300 22.39 -7.86 3.41
N ALA A 301 21.65 -8.24 2.36
CA ALA A 301 21.59 -9.61 1.88
C ALA A 301 22.96 -10.11 1.41
N SER A 302 23.69 -9.29 0.64
CA SER A 302 25.04 -9.60 0.17
C SER A 302 26.05 -9.69 1.31
N CYS A 303 25.97 -8.83 2.33
CA CYS A 303 26.81 -8.92 3.53
C CYS A 303 26.55 -10.22 4.31
N ARG A 304 25.28 -10.61 4.47
CA ARG A 304 24.92 -11.87 5.16
C ARG A 304 25.40 -13.11 4.43
N GLN A 305 25.32 -13.10 3.09
CA GLN A 305 25.70 -14.24 2.24
C GLN A 305 27.17 -14.22 1.79
N LYS A 306 27.93 -13.17 2.14
CA LYS A 306 29.33 -12.94 1.70
C LYS A 306 29.55 -12.99 0.17
N SER A 307 28.49 -12.86 -0.63
CA SER A 307 28.54 -12.92 -2.09
C SER A 307 27.41 -12.06 -2.68
N LEU A 308 27.75 -11.24 -3.68
CA LEU A 308 26.76 -10.40 -4.39
C LEU A 308 25.73 -11.25 -5.13
N ASN A 309 26.17 -12.31 -5.82
CA ASN A 309 25.28 -13.20 -6.57
C ASN A 309 24.33 -13.96 -5.64
N ALA A 310 24.81 -14.45 -4.50
CA ALA A 310 23.95 -15.10 -3.51
C ALA A 310 22.97 -14.12 -2.86
N GLY A 311 23.42 -12.89 -2.57
CA GLY A 311 22.55 -11.83 -2.08
C GLY A 311 21.44 -11.48 -3.09
N TYR A 312 21.77 -11.30 -4.36
CA TYR A 312 20.80 -11.06 -5.43
C TYR A 312 19.83 -12.24 -5.62
N ALA A 313 20.33 -13.48 -5.58
CA ALA A 313 19.49 -14.68 -5.67
C ALA A 313 18.53 -14.84 -4.48
N SER A 314 18.85 -14.26 -3.32
CA SER A 314 17.96 -14.24 -2.15
C SER A 314 16.87 -13.16 -2.22
N LEU A 315 16.95 -12.24 -3.18
CA LEU A 315 15.91 -11.24 -3.39
C LEU A 315 14.69 -11.86 -4.06
N PRO A 316 13.47 -11.37 -3.75
CA PRO A 316 12.26 -11.83 -4.41
C PRO A 316 12.39 -11.62 -5.92
N SER A 317 12.06 -12.65 -6.70
CA SER A 317 12.16 -12.58 -8.16
C SER A 317 11.25 -11.47 -8.70
N MET A 318 11.86 -10.62 -9.52
CA MET A 318 11.19 -9.48 -10.15
C MET A 318 10.26 -10.00 -11.25
N HIS A 319 9.03 -10.35 -10.88
CA HIS A 319 7.98 -10.72 -11.83
C HIS A 319 7.42 -9.45 -12.53
N LEU A 320 8.30 -8.71 -13.20
CA LEU A 320 8.00 -7.41 -13.83
C LEU A 320 6.78 -7.52 -14.75
N SER A 321 6.70 -8.54 -15.59
CA SER A 321 5.58 -8.72 -16.52
C SER A 321 4.22 -8.87 -15.83
N LYS A 322 4.18 -9.43 -14.61
CA LYS A 322 2.93 -9.61 -13.85
C LYS A 322 2.59 -8.39 -12.99
N ILE A 323 3.61 -7.68 -12.51
CA ILE A 323 3.45 -6.58 -11.56
C ILE A 323 3.33 -5.23 -12.26
N ILE A 324 3.81 -5.08 -13.49
CA ILE A 324 3.88 -3.78 -14.18
C ILE A 324 2.50 -3.15 -14.39
N ILE A 325 1.50 -3.92 -14.83
CA ILE A 325 0.15 -3.41 -15.07
C ILE A 325 -0.53 -2.98 -13.75
N PRO A 326 -0.69 -3.87 -12.73
CA PRO A 326 -1.31 -3.46 -11.47
C PRO A 326 -0.49 -2.40 -10.73
N GLY A 327 0.84 -2.43 -10.85
CA GLY A 327 1.75 -1.42 -10.30
C GLY A 327 1.57 -0.05 -10.97
N ALA A 328 1.47 0.00 -12.30
CA ALA A 328 1.24 1.23 -13.04
C ALA A 328 -0.15 1.82 -12.76
N LEU A 329 -1.19 0.98 -12.71
CA LEU A 329 -2.55 1.42 -12.39
C LEU A 329 -2.64 1.98 -10.97
N SER A 330 -2.10 1.26 -9.98
CA SER A 330 -2.08 1.73 -8.58
C SER A 330 -1.24 3.00 -8.42
N GLY A 331 -0.07 3.08 -9.05
CA GLY A 331 0.77 4.28 -9.04
C GLY A 331 0.09 5.49 -9.68
N THR A 332 -0.66 5.28 -10.76
CA THR A 332 -1.42 6.35 -11.45
C THR A 332 -2.57 6.86 -10.57
N LEU A 333 -3.39 5.95 -10.04
CA LEU A 333 -4.50 6.30 -9.12
C LEU A 333 -3.99 7.02 -7.88
N TRP A 334 -2.88 6.54 -7.32
CA TRP A 334 -2.23 7.18 -6.18
C TRP A 334 -1.72 8.58 -6.50
N SER A 335 -1.10 8.78 -7.67
CA SER A 335 -0.63 10.09 -8.11
C SER A 335 -1.76 11.10 -8.29
N ILE A 336 -2.90 10.67 -8.87
CA ILE A 336 -4.11 11.49 -8.98
C ILE A 336 -4.61 11.89 -7.58
N GLY A 337 -4.64 10.94 -6.64
CA GLY A 337 -5.00 11.19 -5.25
C GLY A 337 -4.12 12.25 -4.58
N ASN A 338 -2.79 12.17 -4.75
CA ASN A 338 -1.87 13.16 -4.18
C ASN A 338 -2.02 14.55 -4.78
N ILE A 339 -2.27 14.65 -6.09
CA ILE A 339 -2.57 15.95 -6.73
C ILE A 339 -3.82 16.54 -6.08
N GLY A 340 -4.88 15.73 -5.92
CA GLY A 340 -6.10 16.14 -5.22
C GLY A 340 -5.84 16.57 -3.77
N GLN A 341 -5.00 15.83 -3.04
CA GLN A 341 -4.60 16.17 -1.68
C GLN A 341 -3.87 17.50 -1.60
N ILE A 342 -2.89 17.73 -2.47
CA ILE A 342 -2.13 18.99 -2.50
C ILE A 342 -3.03 20.16 -2.91
N MET A 343 -3.92 19.97 -3.88
CA MET A 343 -4.93 20.98 -4.25
C MET A 343 -5.85 21.28 -3.07
N SER A 344 -6.29 20.26 -2.32
CA SER A 344 -7.13 20.45 -1.14
C SER A 344 -6.42 21.26 -0.05
N VAL A 345 -5.18 20.92 0.27
CA VAL A 345 -4.41 21.61 1.33
C VAL A 345 -3.97 23.02 0.93
N THR A 346 -3.63 23.22 -0.34
CA THR A 346 -3.27 24.56 -0.85
C THR A 346 -4.46 25.51 -0.88
N LEU A 347 -5.66 25.00 -1.17
CA LEU A 347 -6.89 25.82 -1.23
C LEU A 347 -7.59 25.99 0.12
N LEU A 348 -7.55 24.99 1.00
CA LEU A 348 -8.34 24.96 2.25
C LEU A 348 -7.52 25.08 3.53
N GLY A 349 -6.18 25.10 3.45
CA GLY A 349 -5.31 25.05 4.62
C GLY A 349 -4.92 23.64 5.03
N GLU A 350 -3.91 23.51 5.90
CA GLU A 350 -3.40 22.20 6.34
C GLU A 350 -4.47 21.47 7.16
N THR A 351 -5.10 22.19 8.08
CA THR A 351 -6.12 21.67 8.99
C THR A 351 -7.34 21.09 8.26
N ILE A 352 -7.98 21.88 7.37
CA ILE A 352 -9.18 21.43 6.66
C ILE A 352 -8.83 20.47 5.54
N GLY A 353 -7.85 20.82 4.72
CA GLY A 353 -7.50 20.03 3.54
C GLY A 353 -7.15 18.59 3.92
N MET A 354 -6.34 18.42 4.97
CA MET A 354 -5.99 17.08 5.45
C MET A 354 -7.19 16.35 6.06
N SER A 355 -8.05 17.03 6.81
CA SER A 355 -9.26 16.40 7.38
C SER A 355 -10.20 15.85 6.29
N ILE A 356 -10.36 16.59 5.18
CA ILE A 356 -11.18 16.15 4.04
C ILE A 356 -10.50 14.98 3.31
N VAL A 357 -9.21 15.07 3.02
CA VAL A 357 -8.46 14.01 2.33
C VAL A 357 -8.51 12.70 3.13
N GLN A 358 -8.46 12.79 4.45
CA GLN A 358 -8.50 11.62 5.32
C GLN A 358 -9.88 10.95 5.38
N SER A 359 -10.95 11.60 4.92
CA SER A 359 -12.27 10.95 4.77
C SER A 359 -12.26 9.73 3.83
N GLN A 360 -11.21 9.56 3.00
CA GLN A 360 -10.98 8.37 2.18
C GLN A 360 -10.98 7.05 2.99
N MET A 361 -10.67 7.10 4.30
CA MET A 361 -10.74 5.94 5.19
C MET A 361 -12.14 5.34 5.27
N ILE A 362 -13.20 6.14 5.09
CA ILE A 362 -14.59 5.65 5.07
C ILE A 362 -14.79 4.80 3.81
N ILE A 363 -14.32 5.30 2.66
CA ILE A 363 -14.36 4.57 1.39
C ILE A 363 -13.55 3.27 1.50
N SER A 364 -12.34 3.36 2.06
CA SER A 364 -11.47 2.20 2.28
C SER A 364 -12.11 1.17 3.21
N GLY A 365 -12.73 1.59 4.30
CA GLY A 365 -13.43 0.71 5.22
C GLY A 365 -14.67 0.05 4.60
N ILE A 366 -15.44 0.78 3.79
CA ILE A 366 -16.54 0.21 3.00
C ILE A 366 -16.02 -0.85 2.04
N LEU A 367 -14.92 -0.59 1.33
CA LEU A 367 -14.28 -1.59 0.47
C LEU A 367 -13.74 -2.78 1.29
N GLY A 368 -13.17 -2.55 2.47
CA GLY A 368 -12.77 -3.59 3.43
C GLY A 368 -13.90 -4.54 3.79
N ILE A 369 -15.09 -3.98 4.04
CA ILE A 369 -16.30 -4.75 4.37
C ILE A 369 -16.84 -5.47 3.14
N LEU A 370 -17.04 -4.77 2.02
CA LEU A 370 -17.73 -5.30 0.84
C LEU A 370 -16.87 -6.27 0.02
N TRP A 371 -15.58 -5.96 -0.13
CA TRP A 371 -14.68 -6.63 -1.08
C TRP A 371 -13.77 -7.66 -0.42
N PHE A 372 -13.26 -7.33 0.77
CA PHE A 372 -12.35 -8.21 1.52
C PHE A 372 -13.08 -9.04 2.58
N GLY A 373 -14.30 -8.64 2.96
CA GLY A 373 -15.10 -9.36 3.96
C GLY A 373 -14.44 -9.39 5.33
N GLU A 374 -13.68 -8.35 5.69
CA GLU A 374 -12.90 -8.28 6.94
C GLU A 374 -13.81 -8.25 8.19
N ILE A 375 -15.01 -7.68 8.06
CA ILE A 375 -16.01 -7.58 9.12
C ILE A 375 -17.20 -8.45 8.76
N LYS A 376 -17.51 -9.43 9.60
CA LYS A 376 -18.64 -10.35 9.41
C LYS A 376 -19.71 -10.10 10.46
N GLY A 377 -20.98 -10.18 10.02
CA GLY A 377 -22.15 -10.04 10.89
C GLY A 377 -22.73 -8.63 10.89
N ILE A 378 -24.06 -8.56 10.74
CA ILE A 378 -24.79 -7.29 10.60
C ILE A 378 -24.60 -6.36 11.80
N LYS A 379 -24.50 -6.90 13.02
CA LYS A 379 -24.30 -6.10 14.23
C LYS A 379 -22.95 -5.37 14.23
N MET A 380 -21.88 -6.06 13.81
CA MET A 380 -20.54 -5.46 13.73
C MET A 380 -20.48 -4.41 12.62
N ILE A 381 -21.06 -4.72 11.46
CA ILE A 381 -21.14 -3.78 10.33
C ILE A 381 -21.92 -2.52 10.72
N MET A 382 -23.08 -2.66 11.38
CA MET A 382 -23.88 -1.50 11.82
C MET A 382 -23.13 -0.67 12.87
N GLY A 383 -22.42 -1.31 13.80
CA GLY A 383 -21.57 -0.62 14.77
C GLY A 383 -20.43 0.16 14.11
N TRP A 384 -19.78 -0.46 13.12
CA TRP A 384 -18.73 0.17 12.33
C TRP A 384 -19.27 1.38 11.54
N VAL A 385 -20.40 1.22 10.84
CA VAL A 385 -21.04 2.30 10.06
C VAL A 385 -21.44 3.47 10.96
N LEU A 386 -22.03 3.20 12.13
CA LEU A 386 -22.38 4.24 13.09
C LEU A 386 -21.13 5.02 13.54
N SER A 387 -20.04 4.32 13.78
CA SER A 387 -18.76 4.92 14.17
C SER A 387 -18.13 5.76 13.04
N ALA A 388 -18.27 5.30 11.78
CA ALA A 388 -17.85 6.06 10.60
C ALA A 388 -18.66 7.35 10.43
N ILE A 389 -19.98 7.32 10.69
CA ILE A 389 -20.83 8.52 10.67
C ILE A 389 -20.39 9.53 11.74
N VAL A 390 -20.12 9.07 12.97
CA VAL A 390 -19.61 9.94 14.05
C VAL A 390 -18.29 10.59 13.65
N THR A 391 -17.39 9.83 13.04
CA THR A 391 -16.11 10.34 12.51
C THR A 391 -16.34 11.42 11.45
N PHE A 392 -17.24 11.18 10.50
CA PHE A 392 -17.56 12.11 9.43
C PHE A 392 -18.17 13.41 9.96
N ILE A 393 -19.06 13.33 10.95
CA ILE A 393 -19.59 14.51 11.64
C ILE A 393 -18.46 15.29 12.32
N GLY A 394 -17.51 14.61 12.97
CA GLY A 394 -16.32 15.24 13.55
C GLY A 394 -15.51 16.02 12.51
N ILE A 395 -15.30 15.45 11.33
CA ILE A 395 -14.60 16.12 10.20
C ILE A 395 -15.37 17.36 9.75
N ILE A 396 -16.70 17.28 9.60
CA ILE A 396 -17.53 18.44 9.21
C ILE A 396 -17.48 19.53 10.28
N CYS A 397 -17.58 19.16 11.55
CA CYS A 397 -17.47 20.11 12.66
C CYS A 397 -16.11 20.82 12.65
N LEU A 398 -15.02 20.08 12.45
CA LEU A 398 -13.67 20.67 12.34
C LEU A 398 -13.57 21.60 11.13
N SER A 399 -14.14 21.21 10.00
CA SER A 399 -14.15 22.03 8.79
C SER A 399 -14.96 23.32 8.95
N GLY A 400 -15.97 23.35 9.82
CA GLY A 400 -16.76 24.55 10.09
C GLY A 400 -16.05 25.60 10.95
N GLU A 401 -15.02 25.20 11.70
CA GLU A 401 -14.33 26.06 12.67
C GLU A 401 -13.18 26.89 12.08
N HIS A 402 -12.88 26.75 10.79
CA HIS A 402 -11.83 27.53 10.14
C HIS A 402 -12.36 28.89 9.70
N LYS A 403 -11.58 29.95 9.93
CA LYS A 403 -11.83 31.25 9.28
C LYS A 403 -11.17 31.23 7.91
N SER A 404 -11.97 31.41 6.86
CA SER A 404 -11.47 31.64 5.49
C SER A 404 -10.75 32.97 5.35
#